data_AF-A0A3D1PGS4-F1
#
_entry.id   AF-A0A3D1PGS4-F1
#
_cell.length_a   1.000
_cell.length_b   1.000
_cell.length_c   1.000
_cell.angle_alpha   90.00
_cell.angle_beta   90.00
_cell.angle_gamma   90.00
#
_symmetry.space_group_name_H-M   'P 1'
#
loop_
_entity.id
_entity.type
_entity.pdbx_description
1 polymer ?
#
loop_
_entity_poly.entity_id
_entity_poly.type
_entity_poly.pdbx_seq_one_letter_code
_entity_poly.pdbx_strand_id
1 'polypeptide(L)'
;MINLLIEPLSFEFMRLALLAAILLGILCAVVGTYLIVQGMGLLGDVIAHAVLPGLAIAFFFGVDIFIGAFISGTCSTFVIAWIQSQSRIKVDVAMALVFSG
;
A
#
# COMPACT_ATOMS: atom_id res chain seq x y z
N MET A 1 -34.48 -18.02 1.71
CA MET A 1 -33.14 -18.11 2.33
C MET A 1 -32.01 -17.68 1.38
N ILE A 2 -32.02 -18.05 0.09
CA ILE A 2 -30.99 -17.61 -0.88
C ILE A 2 -31.02 -16.11 -1.18
N ASN A 3 -32.20 -15.47 -1.21
CA ASN A 3 -32.33 -14.03 -1.49
C ASN A 3 -31.58 -13.14 -0.49
N LEU A 4 -31.48 -13.53 0.78
CA LEU A 4 -30.77 -12.79 1.82
C LEU A 4 -29.26 -12.65 1.53
N LEU A 5 -28.67 -13.60 0.79
CA LEU A 5 -27.26 -13.56 0.37
C LEU A 5 -27.04 -12.77 -0.93
N ILE A 6 -28.07 -12.65 -1.79
CA ILE A 6 -28.00 -11.97 -3.09
C ILE A 6 -28.46 -10.51 -3.02
N GLU A 7 -29.27 -10.16 -2.02
CA GLU A 7 -29.67 -8.78 -1.71
C GLU A 7 -28.47 -7.81 -1.65
N PRO A 8 -27.38 -8.10 -0.92
CA PRO A 8 -26.23 -7.19 -0.86
C PRO A 8 -25.49 -7.04 -2.20
N LEU A 9 -25.50 -8.08 -3.05
CA LEU A 9 -24.89 -8.05 -4.39
C LEU A 9 -25.67 -7.22 -5.41
N SER A 10 -26.93 -6.87 -5.10
CA SER A 10 -27.74 -6.00 -5.95
C SER A 10 -27.29 -4.52 -5.90
N PHE A 11 -26.64 -4.11 -4.80
CA PHE A 11 -26.12 -2.75 -4.66
C PHE A 11 -24.90 -2.53 -5.54
N GLU A 12 -24.90 -1.40 -6.27
CA GLU A 12 -23.82 -1.04 -7.19
C GLU A 12 -22.47 -0.88 -6.49
N PHE A 13 -22.48 -0.27 -5.29
CA PHE A 13 -21.29 -0.16 -4.43
C PHE A 13 -20.67 -1.54 -4.13
N MET A 14 -21.49 -2.55 -3.84
CA MET A 14 -21.00 -3.90 -3.49
C MET A 14 -20.35 -4.56 -4.70
N ARG A 15 -20.96 -4.45 -5.89
CA ARG A 15 -20.38 -4.97 -7.14
C ARG A 15 -19.07 -4.29 -7.48
N LEU A 16 -18.99 -2.97 -7.36
CA LEU A 16 -17.78 -2.19 -7.60
C LEU A 16 -16.68 -2.56 -6.60
N ALA A 17 -17.00 -2.66 -5.31
CA ALA A 17 -16.07 -3.07 -4.28
C ALA A 17 -15.53 -4.48 -4.52
N LEU A 18 -16.39 -5.41 -4.95
CA LEU A 18 -16.00 -6.80 -5.23
C LEU A 18 -15.10 -6.90 -6.46
N LEU A 19 -15.40 -6.15 -7.54
CA LEU A 19 -14.52 -6.03 -8.70
C LEU A 19 -13.17 -5.42 -8.32
N ALA A 20 -13.17 -4.33 -7.54
CA ALA A 20 -11.95 -3.70 -7.06
C ALA A 20 -11.13 -4.66 -6.19
N ALA A 21 -11.76 -5.43 -5.30
CA ALA A 21 -11.09 -6.41 -4.46
C ALA A 21 -10.43 -7.54 -5.27
N ILE A 22 -11.10 -8.04 -6.32
CA ILE A 22 -10.53 -9.05 -7.21
C ILE A 22 -9.31 -8.48 -7.96
N LEU A 23 -9.43 -7.27 -8.52
CA LEU A 23 -8.33 -6.61 -9.23
C LEU A 23 -7.14 -6.35 -8.29
N LEU A 24 -7.41 -5.81 -7.10
CA LEU A 24 -6.39 -5.59 -6.07
C LEU A 24 -5.75 -6.89 -5.59
N GLY A 25 -6.52 -7.96 -5.45
CA GLY A 25 -6.00 -9.28 -5.06
C GLY A 25 -5.00 -9.83 -6.07
N ILE A 26 -5.31 -9.74 -7.36
CA ILE A 26 -4.39 -10.16 -8.44
C ILE A 26 -3.13 -9.30 -8.43
N LEU A 27 -3.27 -7.97 -8.33
CA LEU A 27 -2.13 -7.05 -8.29
C LEU A 27 -1.24 -7.32 -7.06
N CYS A 28 -1.84 -7.49 -5.89
CA CYS A 28 -1.12 -7.75 -4.65
C CYS A 28 -0.39 -9.09 -4.68
N ALA A 29 -0.98 -10.14 -5.29
CA ALA A 29 -0.30 -11.42 -5.45
C ALA A 29 0.95 -11.32 -6.34
N VAL A 30 0.86 -10.60 -7.47
CA VAL A 30 1.99 -10.41 -8.39
C VAL A 30 3.08 -9.54 -7.76
N VAL A 31 2.69 -8.39 -7.18
CA VAL A 31 3.64 -7.47 -6.54
C VAL A 31 4.27 -8.11 -5.31
N GLY A 32 3.49 -8.80 -4.47
CA GLY A 32 3.96 -9.46 -3.26
C GLY A 32 4.97 -10.56 -3.56
N THR A 33 4.68 -11.44 -4.53
CA THR A 33 5.64 -12.48 -4.94
C THR A 33 6.93 -11.90 -5.51
N TYR A 34 6.85 -10.83 -6.30
CA TYR A 34 8.02 -10.12 -6.81
C TYR A 34 8.88 -9.49 -5.69
N LEU A 35 8.24 -8.81 -4.74
CA LEU A 35 8.91 -8.19 -3.60
C LEU A 35 9.62 -9.22 -2.70
N ILE A 36 9.01 -10.39 -2.49
CA ILE A 36 9.62 -11.48 -1.72
C ILE A 36 10.87 -12.01 -2.43
N VAL A 37 10.82 -12.22 -3.76
CA VAL A 37 11.98 -12.71 -4.54
C VAL A 37 13.13 -11.70 -4.54
N GLN A 38 12.83 -10.40 -4.56
CA GLN A 38 13.83 -9.33 -4.44
C GLN A 38 14.46 -9.24 -3.03
N GLY A 39 13.91 -9.96 -2.03
CA GLY A 39 14.29 -9.76 -0.63
C GLY A 39 13.98 -8.33 -0.18
N MET A 40 12.78 -7.86 -0.55
CA MET A 40 12.17 -6.58 -0.21
C MET A 40 10.77 -6.80 0.37
N GLY A 41 10.58 -7.85 1.17
CA GLY A 41 9.28 -8.26 1.70
C GLY A 41 8.65 -7.25 2.65
N LEU A 42 9.47 -6.43 3.32
CA LEU A 42 9.00 -5.40 4.27
C LEU A 42 8.74 -4.04 3.61
N LEU A 43 9.08 -3.86 2.34
CA LEU A 43 8.91 -2.60 1.63
C LEU A 43 7.45 -2.12 1.63
N GLY A 44 6.51 -3.05 1.46
CA GLY A 44 5.08 -2.74 1.44
C GLY A 44 4.58 -2.11 2.73
N ASP A 45 5.08 -2.57 3.88
CA ASP A 45 4.69 -2.04 5.20
C ASP A 45 5.27 -0.65 5.45
N VAL A 46 6.53 -0.41 5.02
CA VAL A 46 7.16 0.91 5.08
C VAL A 46 6.39 1.93 4.25
N ILE A 47 6.04 1.56 3.02
CA ILE A 47 5.31 2.46 2.12
C ILE A 47 3.93 2.77 2.71
N ALA A 48 3.23 1.79 3.28
CA ALA A 48 1.94 2.02 3.93
C ALA A 48 2.06 3.03 5.08
N HIS A 49 3.05 2.87 5.97
CA HIS A 49 3.30 3.79 7.08
C HIS A 49 3.74 5.18 6.63
N ALA A 50 4.46 5.29 5.52
CA ALA A 50 4.91 6.56 4.98
C ALA A 50 3.79 7.33 4.23
N VAL A 51 2.78 6.63 3.72
CA VAL A 51 1.62 7.21 3.02
C VAL A 51 0.56 7.73 4.01
N LEU A 52 0.31 7.03 5.13
CA LEU A 52 -0.64 7.42 6.17
C LEU A 52 -0.52 8.89 6.65
N PRO A 53 0.66 9.44 7.00
CA PRO A 53 0.80 10.84 7.41
C PRO A 53 0.46 11.81 6.27
N GLY A 54 0.72 11.43 5.02
CA GLY A 54 0.32 12.21 3.84
C GLY A 54 -1.19 12.36 3.70
N LEU A 55 -1.95 11.30 3.95
CA LEU A 55 -3.42 11.37 4.01
C LEU A 55 -3.88 12.28 5.14
N ALA A 56 -3.28 12.17 6.32
CA ALA A 56 -3.66 12.98 7.48
C ALA A 56 -3.42 14.48 7.24
N ILE A 57 -2.28 14.85 6.66
CA ILE A 57 -1.94 16.23 6.33
C ILE A 57 -2.90 16.80 5.27
N ALA A 58 -3.21 16.02 4.23
CA ALA A 58 -4.14 16.47 3.18
C ALA A 58 -5.57 16.62 3.69
N PHE A 59 -6.01 15.71 4.55
CA PHE A 59 -7.30 15.82 5.25
C PHE A 59 -7.35 17.09 6.11
N PHE A 60 -6.26 17.42 6.83
CA PHE A 60 -6.18 18.62 7.67
C PHE A 60 -6.26 19.93 6.86
N PHE A 61 -5.63 19.98 5.69
CA PHE A 61 -5.66 21.14 4.80
C PHE A 61 -6.96 21.26 3.97
N GLY A 62 -7.85 20.27 4.03
CA GLY A 62 -9.08 20.25 3.22
C GLY A 62 -8.82 20.11 1.71
N VAL A 63 -7.65 19.60 1.34
CA VAL A 63 -7.26 19.34 -0.06
C VAL A 63 -7.70 17.91 -0.41
N ASP A 64 -7.84 17.63 -1.70
CA ASP A 64 -8.16 16.29 -2.19
C ASP A 64 -7.19 15.24 -1.62
N ILE A 65 -7.76 14.24 -0.92
CA ILE A 65 -7.03 13.19 -0.22
C ILE A 65 -6.16 12.41 -1.22
N PHE A 66 -6.61 12.27 -2.47
CA PHE A 66 -5.85 11.60 -3.52
C PHE A 66 -4.56 12.34 -3.84
N ILE A 67 -4.59 13.68 -3.87
CA ILE A 67 -3.41 14.49 -4.16
C ILE A 67 -2.40 14.39 -3.00
N GLY A 68 -2.90 14.45 -1.77
CA GLY A 68 -2.10 14.24 -0.56
C GLY A 68 -1.39 12.90 -0.51
N ALA A 69 -2.15 11.83 -0.73
CA ALA A 69 -1.64 10.47 -0.76
C ALA A 69 -0.61 10.29 -1.88
N PHE A 70 -0.85 10.87 -3.06
CA PHE A 70 0.06 10.78 -4.19
C PHE A 70 1.39 11.50 -3.95
N ILE A 71 1.36 12.74 -3.41
CA ILE A 71 2.58 13.51 -3.11
C ILE A 71 3.40 12.82 -2.02
N SER A 72 2.75 12.39 -0.94
CA SER A 72 3.45 11.71 0.15
C SER A 72 4.02 10.37 -0.31
N GLY A 73 3.23 9.56 -1.01
CA GLY A 73 3.67 8.26 -1.51
C GLY A 73 4.82 8.35 -2.50
N THR A 74 4.77 9.29 -3.44
CA THR A 74 5.86 9.53 -4.40
C THR A 74 7.13 10.01 -3.70
N CYS A 75 7.01 10.98 -2.79
CA CYS A 75 8.13 11.48 -2.00
C CYS A 75 8.80 10.36 -1.17
N SER A 76 8.00 9.59 -0.42
CA SER A 76 8.50 8.48 0.39
C SER A 76 9.15 7.39 -0.46
N THR A 77 8.56 7.02 -1.60
CA THR A 77 9.16 6.05 -2.52
C THR A 77 10.50 6.55 -3.06
N PHE A 78 10.60 7.85 -3.38
CA PHE A 78 11.84 8.45 -3.86
C PHE A 78 12.94 8.43 -2.78
N VAL A 79 12.58 8.78 -1.54
CA VAL A 79 13.50 8.74 -0.40
C VAL A 79 13.98 7.32 -0.13
N ILE A 80 13.08 6.33 -0.15
CA ILE A 80 13.44 4.92 0.04
C ILE A 80 14.33 4.42 -1.10
N ALA A 81 14.01 4.75 -2.36
CA ALA A 81 14.81 4.39 -3.52
C ALA A 81 16.21 5.03 -3.47
N TRP A 82 16.31 6.29 -3.03
CA TRP A 82 17.59 6.98 -2.83
C TRP A 82 18.44 6.30 -1.77
N ILE A 83 17.86 6.01 -0.60
CA ILE A 83 18.53 5.29 0.50
C ILE A 83 18.98 3.91 0.04
N GLN A 84 18.16 3.21 -0.75
CA GLN A 84 18.50 1.90 -1.31
C GLN A 84 19.69 1.98 -2.26
N SER A 85 19.79 3.02 -3.09
CA SER A 85 20.91 3.21 -4.03
C SER A 85 22.25 3.53 -3.34
N GLN A 86 22.21 4.20 -2.20
CA GLN A 86 23.39 4.59 -1.41
C GLN A 86 23.80 3.52 -0.39
N SER A 87 22.87 2.65 0.03
CA SER A 87 23.12 1.65 1.07
C SER A 87 23.59 0.31 0.49
N ARG A 88 24.78 -0.14 0.91
CA ARG A 88 25.33 -1.48 0.62
C ARG A 88 24.59 -2.63 1.33
N ILE A 89 23.65 -2.31 2.22
CA ILE A 89 22.92 -3.26 3.08
C ILE A 89 21.50 -3.37 2.52
N LYS A 90 21.01 -4.61 2.33
CA LYS A 90 19.61 -4.84 1.94
C LYS A 90 18.69 -4.12 2.93
N VAL A 91 17.84 -3.22 2.42
CA VAL A 91 16.88 -2.44 3.21
C VAL A 91 16.03 -3.36 4.10
N ASP A 92 15.69 -4.55 3.61
CA ASP A 92 15.01 -5.59 4.38
C ASP A 92 15.74 -6.04 5.64
N VAL A 93 17.08 -6.10 5.64
CA VAL A 93 17.87 -6.49 6.81
C VAL A 93 17.89 -5.37 7.84
N ALA A 94 18.02 -4.11 7.41
CA ALA A 94 17.94 -2.96 8.31
C ALA A 94 16.54 -2.83 8.93
N MET A 95 15.49 -3.01 8.13
CA MET A 95 14.09 -3.00 8.56
C MET A 95 13.77 -4.14 9.53
N ALA A 96 14.17 -5.38 9.21
CA ALA A 96 13.97 -6.53 10.08
C ALA A 96 14.71 -6.39 11.42
N LEU A 97 15.87 -5.71 11.43
CA LEU A 97 16.66 -5.46 12.63
C LEU A 97 16.07 -4.36 13.51
N VAL A 98 15.43 -3.34 12.93
CA VAL A 98 14.70 -2.29 13.68
C VAL A 98 13.39 -2.83 14.29
N PHE A 99 12.70 -3.74 13.59
CA PHE A 99 11.47 -4.36 14.11
C PHE A 99 11.70 -5.55 15.06
N SER A 100 12.89 -6.16 15.08
CA SER A 100 13.26 -7.25 16.01
C SER A 100 13.96 -6.76 17.29
N GLY A 101 14.01 -5.45 17.52
CA GLY A 101 14.57 -4.82 18.73
C GLY A 101 13.50 -4.49 19.76
#